data_AF-A0A225D3I0-F1
#
_entry.id   AF-A0A225D3I0-F1
#
_cell.length_a   1.000
_cell.length_b   1.000
_cell.length_c   1.000
_cell.angle_alpha   90.00
_cell.angle_beta   90.00
_cell.angle_gamma   90.00
#
_symmetry.space_group_name_H-M   'P 1'
#
loop_
_entity.id
_entity.type
_entity.pdbx_description
1 polymer ?
#
loop_
_entity_poly.entity_id
_entity_poly.type
_entity_poly.pdbx_seq_one_letter_code
_entity_poly.pdbx_strand_id
1 'polypeptide(L)'
;MALSVQQRKRVAWLIDGHLSDDYDESTFAARWEREFASLSSPEEMYLFTSESHPAQEPVEWQRVLDSPLCDMGTALLIFWRNSPVYYYWDEPTGGWDRERYDLVREIERWYTSGWYQSAVVRFDPAAFKRLNFLTGHSAAELERVPALMRRPSTGESVLPLVAGDFEWGEGFEPR
;
A
#
# COMPACT_ATOMS: atom_id res chain seq x y z
N MET A 1 -2.36 16.55 -2.54
CA MET A 1 -1.99 17.40 -3.71
C MET A 1 -1.94 16.53 -4.96
N ALA A 2 -1.94 17.12 -6.17
CA ALA A 2 -1.77 16.33 -7.39
C ALA A 2 -0.28 15.98 -7.58
N LEU A 3 0.02 14.69 -7.75
CA LEU A 3 1.36 14.22 -8.08
C LEU A 3 1.81 14.73 -9.46
N SER A 4 3.09 15.08 -9.58
CA SER A 4 3.69 15.43 -10.86
C SER A 4 3.74 14.24 -11.81
N VAL A 5 3.85 14.50 -13.12
CA VAL A 5 4.02 13.45 -14.15
C VAL A 5 5.22 12.57 -13.83
N GLN A 6 6.34 13.16 -13.38
CA GLN A 6 7.55 12.41 -13.03
C GLN A 6 7.33 11.43 -11.88
N GLN A 7 6.66 11.87 -10.81
CA GLN A 7 6.33 11.01 -9.66
C GLN A 7 5.42 9.85 -10.07
N ARG A 8 4.42 10.12 -10.91
CA ARG A 8 3.50 9.09 -11.40
C ARG A 8 4.22 8.06 -12.29
N LYS A 9 5.08 8.52 -13.19
CA LYS A 9 5.90 7.64 -14.04
C LYS A 9 6.88 6.80 -13.23
N ARG A 10 7.49 7.36 -12.17
CA ARG A 10 8.31 6.59 -11.24
C ARG A 10 7.52 5.47 -10.58
N VAL A 11 6.33 5.77 -10.06
CA VAL A 11 5.47 4.74 -9.47
C VAL A 11 5.08 3.68 -10.51
N ALA A 12 4.66 4.08 -11.71
CA ALA A 12 4.36 3.14 -12.80
C ALA A 12 5.56 2.22 -13.10
N TRP A 13 6.78 2.76 -13.10
CA TRP A 13 8.00 1.97 -13.28
C TRP A 13 8.28 1.02 -12.11
N LEU A 14 8.02 1.43 -10.86
CA LEU A 14 8.15 0.55 -9.69
C LEU A 14 7.17 -0.64 -9.72
N ILE A 15 6.01 -0.47 -10.35
CA ILE A 15 4.99 -1.52 -10.51
C ILE A 15 5.32 -2.46 -11.68
N ASP A 16 5.71 -1.91 -12.83
CA ASP A 16 5.75 -2.64 -14.10
C ASP A 16 7.15 -2.77 -14.71
N GLY A 17 8.16 -2.12 -14.13
CA GLY A 17 9.52 -2.01 -14.69
C GLY A 17 10.27 -3.33 -14.82
N HIS A 18 9.77 -4.41 -14.22
CA HIS A 18 10.30 -5.76 -14.37
C HIS A 18 9.97 -6.39 -15.74
N LEU A 19 9.06 -5.80 -16.52
CA LEU A 19 8.67 -6.27 -17.84
C LEU A 19 9.56 -5.77 -18.99
N SER A 20 10.61 -4.99 -18.70
CA SER A 20 11.60 -4.65 -19.75
C SER A 20 12.55 -5.82 -19.96
N ASP A 21 12.40 -6.52 -21.08
CA ASP A 21 12.99 -7.82 -21.47
C ASP A 21 14.54 -7.98 -21.41
N ASP A 22 15.32 -7.02 -20.92
CA ASP A 22 16.77 -6.97 -21.13
C ASP A 22 17.65 -6.72 -19.87
N TYR A 23 17.15 -6.92 -18.65
CA TYR A 23 17.94 -6.60 -17.44
C TYR A 23 18.47 -7.83 -16.68
N ASP A 24 19.77 -7.79 -16.37
CA ASP A 24 20.37 -8.54 -15.27
C ASP A 24 19.61 -8.25 -13.96
N GLU A 25 19.15 -9.32 -13.28
CA GLU A 25 18.35 -9.26 -12.06
C GLU A 25 19.02 -8.44 -10.95
N SER A 26 20.35 -8.51 -10.85
CA SER A 26 21.09 -7.75 -9.84
C SER A 26 21.05 -6.24 -10.09
N THR A 27 21.11 -5.85 -11.36
CA THR A 27 21.01 -4.46 -11.81
C THR A 27 19.58 -3.94 -11.65
N PHE A 28 18.57 -4.79 -11.92
CA PHE A 28 17.18 -4.46 -11.70
C PHE A 28 16.88 -4.19 -10.22
N ALA A 29 17.25 -5.11 -9.32
CA ALA A 29 17.00 -4.97 -7.89
C ALA A 29 17.64 -3.68 -7.33
N ALA A 30 18.91 -3.41 -7.65
CA ALA A 30 19.59 -2.19 -7.21
C ALA A 30 18.93 -0.91 -7.73
N ARG A 31 18.39 -0.95 -8.95
CA ARG A 31 17.64 0.16 -9.54
C ARG A 31 16.26 0.33 -8.90
N TRP A 32 15.56 -0.76 -8.64
CA TRP A 32 14.27 -0.74 -7.97
C TRP A 32 14.39 -0.10 -6.59
N GLU A 33 15.39 -0.52 -5.80
CA GLU A 33 15.65 0.05 -4.47
C GLU A 33 15.96 1.54 -4.54
N ARG A 34 16.73 2.00 -5.54
CA ARG A 34 17.02 3.42 -5.75
C ARG A 34 15.76 4.23 -6.05
N GLU A 35 14.89 3.74 -6.93
CA GLU A 35 13.66 4.45 -7.30
C GLU A 35 12.66 4.44 -6.15
N PHE A 36 12.51 3.32 -5.43
CA PHE A 36 11.65 3.24 -4.24
C PHE A 36 12.12 4.19 -3.14
N ALA A 37 13.43 4.25 -2.88
CA ALA A 37 14.02 5.20 -1.93
C ALA A 37 13.87 6.67 -2.36
N SER A 38 13.64 6.92 -3.65
CA SER A 38 13.43 8.28 -4.19
C SER A 38 11.99 8.77 -4.15
N LEU A 39 11.05 7.93 -3.69
CA LEU A 39 9.70 8.36 -3.34
C LEU A 39 9.81 9.53 -2.34
N SER A 40 8.96 10.53 -2.53
CA SER A 40 9.20 11.87 -1.97
C SER A 40 8.01 12.45 -1.22
N SER A 41 6.86 11.78 -1.25
CA SER A 41 5.64 12.23 -0.58
C SER A 41 4.75 11.06 -0.15
N PRO A 42 3.89 11.26 0.86
CA PRO A 42 2.93 10.25 1.27
C PRO A 42 1.93 9.90 0.16
N GLU A 43 1.56 10.84 -0.71
CA GLU A 43 0.72 10.56 -1.89
C GLU A 43 1.40 9.60 -2.88
N GLU A 44 2.71 9.75 -3.10
CA GLU A 44 3.48 8.88 -4.00
C GLU A 44 3.60 7.47 -3.42
N MET A 45 3.86 7.37 -2.11
CA MET A 45 3.87 6.11 -1.38
C MET A 45 2.50 5.42 -1.39
N TYR A 46 1.42 6.18 -1.21
CA TYR A 46 0.06 5.66 -1.31
C TYR A 46 -0.24 5.16 -2.73
N LEU A 47 0.14 5.91 -3.77
CA LEU A 47 -0.08 5.49 -5.15
C LEU A 47 0.66 4.18 -5.44
N PHE A 48 1.93 4.06 -5.04
CA PHE A 48 2.67 2.80 -5.13
C PHE A 48 1.91 1.68 -4.44
N THR A 49 1.58 1.85 -3.16
CA THR A 49 0.86 0.85 -2.35
C THR A 49 -0.48 0.46 -2.97
N SER A 50 -1.20 1.41 -3.55
CA SER A 50 -2.50 1.21 -4.18
C SER A 50 -2.43 0.44 -5.50
N GLU A 51 -1.32 0.56 -6.23
CA GLU A 51 -1.12 -0.06 -7.55
C GLU A 51 -0.33 -1.37 -7.47
N SER A 52 0.44 -1.59 -6.40
CA SER A 52 1.13 -2.86 -6.13
C SER A 52 0.19 -4.05 -6.14
N HIS A 53 0.72 -5.23 -6.47
CA HIS A 53 -0.06 -6.47 -6.48
C HIS A 53 -0.70 -6.74 -5.10
N PRO A 54 -1.95 -7.23 -5.01
CA PRO A 54 -2.61 -7.46 -3.71
C PRO A 54 -1.97 -8.58 -2.90
N ALA A 55 -1.35 -9.57 -3.56
CA ALA A 55 -0.71 -10.72 -2.90
C ALA A 55 0.78 -10.50 -2.58
N GLN A 56 1.19 -9.26 -2.32
CA GLN A 56 2.54 -8.99 -1.83
C GLN A 56 2.80 -9.71 -0.50
N GLU A 57 4.06 -10.03 -0.25
CA GLU A 57 4.51 -10.68 0.97
C GLU A 57 4.60 -9.68 2.14
N PRO A 58 4.46 -10.13 3.41
CA PRO A 58 4.48 -9.24 4.56
C PRO A 58 5.73 -8.36 4.64
N VAL A 59 6.88 -8.90 4.23
CA VAL A 59 8.15 -8.16 4.19
C VAL A 59 8.13 -6.98 3.20
N GLU A 60 7.38 -7.10 2.09
CA GLU A 60 7.23 -6.00 1.11
C GLU A 60 6.36 -4.89 1.70
N TRP A 61 5.30 -5.24 2.42
CA TRP A 61 4.48 -4.28 3.15
C TRP A 61 5.22 -3.60 4.30
N GLN A 62 6.07 -4.34 5.01
CA GLN A 62 6.87 -3.78 6.08
C GLN A 62 7.76 -2.63 5.58
N ARG A 63 8.34 -2.76 4.38
CA ARG A 63 9.13 -1.68 3.77
C ARG A 63 8.33 -0.38 3.59
N VAL A 64 7.03 -0.49 3.28
CA VAL A 64 6.14 0.66 3.19
C VAL A 64 5.81 1.22 4.57
N LEU A 65 5.52 0.35 5.54
CA LEU A 65 5.17 0.75 6.91
C LEU A 65 6.32 1.42 7.66
N ASP A 66 7.56 0.96 7.43
CA ASP A 66 8.77 1.51 8.05
C ASP A 66 9.20 2.85 7.41
N SER A 67 8.64 3.18 6.24
CA SER A 67 8.96 4.45 5.57
C SER A 67 8.40 5.65 6.33
N PRO A 68 9.15 6.74 6.49
CA PRO A 68 8.62 7.99 7.05
C PRO A 68 7.52 8.62 6.17
N LEU A 69 7.36 8.15 4.93
CA LEU A 69 6.27 8.55 4.04
C LEU A 69 4.99 7.73 4.25
N CYS A 70 4.99 6.77 5.18
CA CYS A 70 3.81 5.97 5.47
C CYS A 70 2.73 6.83 6.12
N ASP A 71 1.73 7.20 5.32
CA ASP A 71 0.54 7.90 5.78
C ASP A 71 -0.41 6.95 6.52
N MET A 72 -1.20 7.52 7.43
CA MET A 72 -2.32 6.81 8.05
C MET A 72 -3.25 6.15 7.01
N GLY A 73 -3.57 6.82 5.89
CA GLY A 73 -4.37 6.22 4.82
C GLY A 73 -3.68 5.03 4.14
N THR A 74 -2.36 5.10 3.94
CA THR A 74 -1.55 4.02 3.37
C THR A 74 -1.52 2.80 4.27
N ALA A 75 -1.29 2.99 5.57
CA ALA A 75 -1.32 1.90 6.54
C ALA A 75 -2.70 1.21 6.59
N LEU A 76 -3.78 1.99 6.55
CA LEU A 76 -5.13 1.43 6.54
C LEU A 76 -5.41 0.60 5.27
N LEU A 77 -4.91 1.05 4.11
CA LEU A 77 -4.98 0.27 2.88
C LEU A 77 -4.27 -1.07 3.05
N ILE A 78 -3.03 -1.08 3.54
CA ILE A 78 -2.26 -2.31 3.75
C ILE A 78 -2.99 -3.25 4.71
N PHE A 79 -3.53 -2.73 5.80
CA PHE A 79 -4.32 -3.51 6.75
C PHE A 79 -5.44 -4.28 6.05
N TRP A 80 -6.26 -3.61 5.24
CA TRP A 80 -7.39 -4.25 4.56
C TRP A 80 -6.98 -5.18 3.41
N ARG A 81 -5.83 -4.96 2.76
CA ARG A 81 -5.29 -5.90 1.76
C ARG A 81 -4.81 -7.21 2.37
N ASN A 82 -4.52 -7.24 3.67
CA ASN A 82 -4.04 -8.42 4.40
C ASN A 82 -5.15 -9.13 5.17
N SER A 83 -6.40 -9.08 4.66
CA SER A 83 -7.53 -9.89 5.13
C SER A 83 -7.73 -9.88 6.66
N PRO A 84 -7.85 -8.71 7.30
CA PRO A 84 -7.79 -8.59 8.74
C PRO A 84 -8.90 -9.40 9.42
N VAL A 85 -10.10 -9.41 8.82
CA VAL A 85 -11.28 -10.13 9.36
C VAL A 85 -11.00 -11.61 9.62
N TYR A 86 -10.21 -12.28 8.78
CA TYR A 86 -9.81 -13.67 8.97
C TYR A 86 -8.99 -13.84 10.26
N TYR A 87 -8.01 -12.96 10.47
CA TYR A 87 -7.08 -13.00 11.61
C TYR A 87 -7.70 -12.55 12.94
N TYR A 88 -8.87 -11.90 12.95
CA TYR A 88 -9.63 -11.66 14.19
C TYR A 88 -10.44 -12.87 14.65
N TRP A 89 -10.64 -13.86 13.78
CA TRP A 89 -11.37 -15.08 14.14
C TRP A 89 -10.46 -16.14 14.73
N ASP A 90 -9.27 -16.32 14.15
CA ASP A 90 -8.33 -17.37 14.54
C ASP A 90 -6.88 -16.86 14.53
N GLU A 91 -6.15 -17.09 15.62
CA GLU A 91 -4.71 -16.79 15.67
C GLU A 91 -3.94 -17.98 15.09
N PRO A 92 -3.15 -17.77 14.02
CA PRO A 92 -2.39 -18.84 13.40
C PRO A 92 -1.22 -19.30 14.30
N THR A 93 -1.00 -20.61 14.30
CA THR A 93 0.05 -21.24 15.10
C THR A 93 1.46 -21.12 14.51
N GLY A 94 1.62 -20.64 13.27
CA GLY A 94 2.92 -20.45 12.62
C GLY A 94 2.83 -20.26 11.09
N GLY A 95 4.00 -20.14 10.45
CA GLY A 95 4.15 -20.05 9.00
C GLY A 95 3.74 -18.71 8.39
N TRP A 96 3.45 -18.72 7.09
CA TRP A 96 3.08 -17.54 6.28
C TRP A 96 1.84 -16.79 6.82
N ASP A 97 0.89 -17.52 7.42
CA ASP A 97 -0.27 -16.92 8.07
C ASP A 97 0.12 -16.15 9.34
N ARG A 98 1.15 -16.60 10.06
CA ARG A 98 1.63 -15.92 11.26
C ARG A 98 2.23 -14.57 10.96
N GLU A 99 3.03 -14.48 9.91
CA GLU A 99 3.63 -13.20 9.50
C GLU A 99 2.58 -12.17 9.07
N ARG A 100 1.54 -12.59 8.34
CA ARG A 100 0.39 -11.72 8.01
C ARG A 100 -0.42 -11.32 9.24
N TYR A 101 -0.67 -12.26 10.14
CA TYR A 101 -1.32 -11.96 11.41
C TYR A 101 -0.54 -10.90 12.18
N ASP A 102 0.78 -11.08 12.35
CA ASP A 102 1.62 -10.14 13.10
C ASP A 102 1.63 -8.75 12.43
N LEU A 103 1.71 -8.69 11.10
CA LEU A 103 1.60 -7.45 10.31
C LEU A 103 0.26 -6.73 10.57
N VAL A 104 -0.87 -7.45 10.48
CA VAL A 104 -2.22 -6.89 10.71
C VAL A 104 -2.35 -6.33 12.13
N ARG A 105 -1.84 -7.05 13.13
CA ARG A 105 -1.91 -6.63 14.55
C ARG A 105 -0.98 -5.46 14.85
N GLU A 106 0.17 -5.40 14.19
CA GLU A 106 1.08 -4.25 14.27
C GLU A 106 0.44 -2.98 13.71
N ILE A 107 -0.13 -3.04 12.50
CA ILE A 107 -0.79 -1.89 11.88
C ILE A 107 -1.95 -1.42 12.77
N GLU A 108 -2.78 -2.32 13.30
CA GLU A 108 -3.85 -1.96 14.23
C GLU A 108 -3.31 -1.19 15.45
N ARG A 109 -2.26 -1.70 16.09
CA ARG A 109 -1.66 -1.11 17.29
C ARG A 109 -1.12 0.30 17.01
N TRP A 110 -0.45 0.50 15.89
CA TRP A 110 0.09 1.82 15.52
C TRP A 110 -1.00 2.79 15.08
N TYR A 111 -1.99 2.30 14.33
CA TYR A 111 -3.12 3.11 13.88
C TYR A 111 -3.96 3.61 15.05
N THR A 112 -4.27 2.73 16.00
CA THR A 112 -5.11 3.06 17.16
C THR A 112 -4.37 3.87 18.23
N SER A 113 -3.03 3.83 18.26
CA SER A 113 -2.23 4.67 19.16
C SER A 113 -1.93 6.06 18.60
N GLY A 114 -2.26 6.34 17.33
CA GLY A 114 -1.97 7.61 16.68
C GLY A 114 -0.49 7.78 16.32
N TRP A 115 0.21 6.69 16.03
CA TRP A 115 1.65 6.69 15.74
C TRP A 115 2.01 7.38 14.40
N TYR A 116 1.15 7.27 13.40
CA TYR A 116 1.39 7.83 12.07
C TYR A 116 1.43 9.35 12.10
N GLN A 117 2.52 9.93 11.57
CA GLN A 117 2.79 11.37 11.64
C GLN A 117 2.00 12.20 10.63
N SER A 118 1.41 11.55 9.63
CA SER A 118 0.59 12.18 8.60
C SER A 118 -0.74 11.45 8.38
N ALA A 119 -1.74 12.22 7.96
CA ALA A 119 -3.04 11.72 7.52
C ALA A 119 -3.53 12.55 6.32
N VAL A 120 -2.63 12.70 5.33
CA VAL A 120 -2.85 13.52 4.13
C VAL A 120 -3.55 12.74 3.02
N VAL A 121 -3.53 11.40 3.06
CA VAL A 121 -4.16 10.56 2.05
C VAL A 121 -5.42 9.87 2.58
N ARG A 122 -6.49 9.97 1.81
CA ARG A 122 -7.74 9.27 2.06
C ARG A 122 -7.72 7.86 1.47
N PHE A 123 -7.95 6.88 2.32
CA PHE A 123 -8.35 5.53 1.96
C PHE A 123 -9.75 5.24 2.54
N ASP A 124 -10.61 4.61 1.74
CA ASP A 124 -11.95 4.19 2.14
C ASP A 124 -12.11 2.67 1.96
N PRO A 125 -12.22 1.88 3.04
CA PRO A 125 -12.38 0.42 2.93
C PRO A 125 -13.70 0.02 2.26
N ALA A 126 -14.71 0.89 2.24
CA ALA A 126 -15.98 0.63 1.57
C ALA A 126 -15.95 0.99 0.07
N ALA A 127 -14.92 1.70 -0.39
CA ALA A 127 -14.87 2.27 -1.74
C ALA A 127 -13.43 2.38 -2.27
N PHE A 128 -12.78 1.24 -2.50
CA PHE A 128 -11.43 1.18 -3.04
C PHE A 128 -11.40 0.48 -4.40
N LYS A 129 -11.14 1.19 -5.50
CA LYS A 129 -11.01 0.61 -6.85
C LYS A 129 -12.14 -0.37 -7.23
N ARG A 130 -13.39 0.02 -6.95
CA ARG A 130 -14.62 -0.80 -7.14
C ARG A 130 -14.71 -2.04 -6.24
N LEU A 131 -13.80 -2.19 -5.27
CA LEU A 131 -13.86 -3.16 -4.19
C LEU A 131 -14.44 -2.50 -2.92
N ASN A 132 -15.15 -3.32 -2.15
CA ASN A 132 -15.61 -2.96 -0.82
C ASN A 132 -15.16 -4.07 0.15
N PHE A 133 -14.14 -3.77 0.96
CA PHE A 133 -13.56 -4.69 1.92
C PHE A 133 -14.49 -5.04 3.10
N LEU A 134 -15.59 -4.30 3.27
CA LEU A 134 -16.58 -4.55 4.31
C LEU A 134 -17.70 -5.49 3.85
N THR A 135 -17.81 -5.75 2.54
CA THR A 135 -18.83 -6.66 2.01
C THR A 135 -18.35 -8.12 2.03
N GLY A 136 -19.29 -9.06 2.14
CA GLY A 136 -18.98 -10.49 2.22
C GLY A 136 -18.69 -11.01 3.65
N HIS A 137 -18.75 -10.13 4.65
CA HIS A 137 -18.61 -10.46 6.07
C HIS A 137 -19.92 -10.21 6.82
N SER A 138 -20.18 -11.02 7.84
CA SER A 138 -21.28 -10.79 8.78
C SER A 138 -20.98 -9.60 9.71
N ALA A 139 -22.03 -9.04 10.31
CA ALA A 139 -21.88 -7.96 11.29
C ALA A 139 -20.99 -8.38 12.48
N ALA A 140 -21.15 -9.61 12.96
CA ALA A 140 -20.36 -10.15 14.08
C ALA A 140 -18.87 -10.32 13.75
N GLU A 141 -18.52 -10.62 12.51
CA GLU A 141 -17.13 -10.66 12.06
C GLU A 141 -16.53 -9.25 12.01
N LEU A 142 -17.25 -8.29 11.41
CA LEU A 142 -16.80 -6.91 11.32
C LEU A 142 -16.71 -6.20 12.68
N GLU A 143 -17.55 -6.57 13.64
CA GLU A 143 -17.51 -6.01 15.00
C GLU A 143 -16.21 -6.35 15.75
N ARG A 144 -15.51 -7.43 15.37
CA ARG A 144 -14.19 -7.75 15.93
C ARG A 144 -13.09 -6.82 15.41
N VAL A 145 -13.26 -6.30 14.19
CA VAL A 145 -12.35 -5.29 13.65
C VAL A 145 -12.66 -3.94 14.31
N PRO A 146 -11.66 -3.24 14.88
CA PRO A 146 -11.86 -1.96 15.55
C PRO A 146 -12.63 -0.97 14.67
N ALA A 147 -13.61 -0.28 15.28
CA ALA A 147 -14.52 0.59 14.54
C ALA A 147 -13.81 1.72 13.76
N LEU A 148 -12.64 2.17 14.23
CA LEU A 148 -11.81 3.16 13.53
C LEU A 148 -11.24 2.62 12.22
N MET A 149 -10.85 1.35 12.17
CA MET A 149 -10.29 0.72 10.97
C MET A 149 -11.37 0.49 9.89
N ARG A 150 -12.65 0.46 10.26
CA ARG A 150 -13.78 0.26 9.33
C ARG A 150 -14.28 1.56 8.69
N ARG A 151 -13.67 2.70 9.01
CA ARG A 151 -14.07 4.01 8.51
C ARG A 151 -13.03 4.55 7.54
N PRO A 152 -13.42 5.45 6.63
CA PRO A 152 -12.44 6.13 5.78
C PRO A 152 -11.44 6.91 6.63
N SER A 153 -10.16 6.90 6.24
CA SER A 153 -9.17 7.82 6.80
C SER A 153 -9.48 9.27 6.39
N THR A 154 -8.88 10.22 7.09
CA THR A 154 -8.89 11.63 6.69
C THR A 154 -7.96 11.86 5.49
N GLY A 155 -7.94 13.08 4.96
CA GLY A 155 -7.06 13.47 3.85
C GLY A 155 -7.78 13.51 2.50
N GLU A 156 -6.98 13.58 1.43
CA GLU A 156 -7.43 13.75 0.06
C GLU A 156 -7.25 12.47 -0.75
N SER A 157 -8.10 12.26 -1.75
CA SER A 157 -7.96 11.11 -2.66
C SER A 157 -6.80 11.30 -3.63
N VAL A 158 -6.00 10.26 -3.81
CA VAL A 158 -4.96 10.19 -4.84
C VAL A 158 -5.52 9.49 -6.08
N LEU A 159 -5.36 10.11 -7.25
CA LEU A 159 -5.85 9.55 -8.51
C LEU A 159 -5.02 8.31 -8.91
N PRO A 160 -5.68 7.20 -9.32
CA PRO A 160 -4.99 5.98 -9.73
C PRO A 160 -4.13 6.21 -10.97
N LEU A 161 -3.19 5.30 -11.25
CA LEU A 161 -2.44 5.32 -12.50
C LEU A 161 -3.38 5.16 -13.71
N VAL A 162 -3.02 5.80 -14.82
CA VAL A 162 -3.71 5.72 -16.11
C VAL A 162 -2.75 5.25 -17.20
N ALA A 163 -3.27 4.83 -18.36
CA ALA A 163 -2.44 4.27 -19.45
C ALA A 163 -1.25 5.18 -19.84
N GLY A 164 -1.44 6.51 -19.86
CA GLY A 164 -0.37 7.46 -20.19
C GLY A 164 0.77 7.52 -19.17
N ASP A 165 0.58 7.03 -17.94
CA ASP A 165 1.67 6.95 -16.95
C ASP A 165 2.69 5.84 -17.30
N PHE A 166 2.29 4.87 -18.14
CA PHE A 166 3.14 3.75 -18.60
C PHE A 166 3.79 4.01 -19.98
N GLU A 167 3.58 5.19 -20.57
CA GLU A 167 4.20 5.55 -21.85
C GLU A 167 5.65 6.04 -21.65
N TRP A 168 6.60 5.25 -22.17
CA TRP A 168 8.03 5.51 -22.09
C TRP A 168 8.51 6.20 -23.37
N GLY A 169 8.85 7.49 -23.29
CA GLY A 169 9.24 8.29 -24.47
C GLY A 169 9.78 9.69 -24.15
N GLU A 170 9.29 10.33 -23.08
CA GLU A 170 9.91 11.53 -22.47
C GLU A 170 9.56 11.58 -20.97
N GLY A 171 10.48 12.05 -20.12
CA GLY A 171 10.19 12.43 -18.72
C GLY A 171 10.45 11.39 -17.62
N PHE A 172 10.94 10.20 -17.95
CA PHE A 172 11.54 9.29 -16.97
C PHE A 172 12.77 8.63 -17.62
N GLU A 173 13.89 9.34 -17.57
CA GLU A 173 15.18 8.69 -17.73
C GLU A 173 15.60 8.19 -16.35
N PRO A 174 15.56 6.87 -16.11
CA PRO A 174 16.08 6.30 -14.86
C PRO A 174 17.53 6.73 -14.72
N ARG A 175 17.86 7.44 -13.64
CA ARG A 175 19.25 7.82 -13.36
C ARG A 175 20.01 6.67 -12.77
#